data_AF-A0A8T0C8I0-F1
#
_entry.id   AF-A0A8T0C8I0-F1
#
_cell.length_a   1.000
_cell.length_b   1.000
_cell.length_c   1.000
_cell.angle_alpha   90.00
_cell.angle_beta   90.00
_cell.angle_gamma   90.00
#
_symmetry.space_group_name_H-M   'P 1'
#
loop_
_entity.id
_entity.type
_entity.pdbx_description
1 polymer ?
#
loop_
_entity_poly.entity_id
_entity_poly.type
_entity_poly.pdbx_seq_one_letter_code
_entity_poly.pdbx_strand_id
1 'polypeptide(L)' 'MKMINVRYAKGTDPVSADEVQQAVRDVEAELGDKGRVLLRKSGTEPVVRVMVEAEQEKQVIDFATKIAQVVESVSN' A
#
# COMPACT_ATOMS: atom_id res chain seq x y z
N MET A 1 0.98 -6.99 -11.94
CA MET A 1 0.36 -6.62 -10.65
C MET A 1 1.05 -7.34 -9.50
N LYS A 2 1.11 -6.75 -8.31
CA LYS A 2 1.59 -7.41 -7.09
C LYS A 2 0.76 -6.97 -5.88
N MET A 3 0.51 -7.92 -4.98
CA MET A 3 -0.14 -7.69 -3.70
C MET A 3 0.82 -8.05 -2.57
N ILE A 4 0.89 -7.21 -1.54
CA ILE A 4 1.60 -7.44 -0.29
C ILE A 4 0.61 -7.27 0.86
N ASN A 5 0.60 -8.23 1.78
CA ASN A 5 -0.23 -8.20 2.97
C ASN A 5 0.62 -7.75 4.15
N VAL A 6 0.21 -6.68 4.82
CA VAL A 6 0.88 -6.13 6.00
C VAL A 6 -0.03 -6.33 7.21
N ARG A 7 0.47 -6.97 8.27
CA ARG A 7 -0.27 -7.11 9.52
C ARG A 7 -0.21 -5.81 10.32
N TYR A 8 -1.26 -5.51 11.06
CA TYR A 8 -1.32 -4.33 11.93
C TYR A 8 -1.93 -4.67 13.30
N ALA A 9 -1.72 -3.81 14.30
CA ALA A 9 -2.34 -3.98 15.61
C ALA A 9 -3.87 -3.82 15.56
N LYS A 10 -4.62 -4.68 16.26
CA LYS A 10 -6.10 -4.54 16.29
C LYS A 10 -6.50 -3.20 16.89
N GLY A 11 -7.46 -2.52 16.25
CA GLY A 11 -7.95 -1.22 16.69
C GLY A 11 -7.21 -0.03 16.10
N THR A 12 -6.12 -0.24 15.36
CA THR A 12 -5.46 0.84 14.62
C THR A 12 -6.03 0.99 13.22
N ASP A 13 -5.72 2.13 12.60
CA ASP A 13 -6.12 2.43 11.24
C ASP A 13 -4.94 2.92 10.38
N PRO A 14 -4.00 2.02 10.04
CA PRO A 14 -2.80 2.41 9.29
C PRO A 14 -3.12 2.93 7.89
N VAL A 15 -4.28 2.58 7.31
CA VAL A 15 -4.69 3.09 6.00
C VAL A 15 -4.98 4.60 6.06
N SER A 16 -5.44 5.11 7.20
CA SER A 16 -5.75 6.54 7.40
C SER A 16 -4.55 7.35 7.89
N ALA A 17 -3.39 6.73 8.10
CA ALA A 17 -2.18 7.45 8.51
C ALA A 17 -1.70 8.39 7.39
N ASP A 18 -1.33 9.62 7.74
CA ASP A 18 -0.92 10.65 6.78
C ASP A 18 0.29 10.20 5.95
N GLU A 19 1.22 9.47 6.57
CA GLU A 19 2.40 8.91 5.91
C GLU A 19 2.02 7.89 4.84
N VAL A 20 1.05 7.02 5.14
CA VAL A 20 0.54 6.01 4.20
C VAL A 20 -0.20 6.67 3.05
N GLN A 21 -1.06 7.64 3.36
CA GLN A 21 -1.78 8.41 2.34
C GLN A 21 -0.82 9.20 1.43
N GLN A 22 0.25 9.75 1.99
CA GLN A 22 1.28 10.42 1.20
C GLN A 22 2.03 9.44 0.30
N ALA A 23 2.43 8.28 0.81
CA ALA A 23 3.11 7.27 0.04
C ALA A 23 2.25 6.76 -1.14
N VAL A 24 0.94 6.59 -0.93
CA VAL A 24 -0.01 6.24 -1.99
C VAL A 24 -0.07 7.34 -3.04
N ARG A 25 -0.26 8.60 -2.65
CA ARG A 25 -0.31 9.74 -3.59
C ARG A 25 0.96 9.87 -4.42
N ASP A 26 2.12 9.71 -3.80
CA ASP A 26 3.40 9.78 -4.50
C ASP A 26 3.50 8.69 -5.57
N VAL A 27 3.13 7.45 -5.22
CA VAL A 27 3.13 6.34 -6.17
C VAL A 27 2.10 6.53 -7.27
N GLU A 28 0.89 6.99 -6.95
CA GLU A 28 -0.14 7.29 -7.95
C GLU A 28 0.32 8.37 -8.93
N ALA A 29 1.01 9.42 -8.44
CA ALA A 29 1.60 10.45 -9.29
C ALA A 29 2.71 9.90 -10.20
N GLU A 30 3.57 9.00 -9.69
CA GLU A 30 4.60 8.34 -10.49
C GLU A 30 4.03 7.37 -11.54
N LEU A 31 2.89 6.74 -11.24
CA LEU A 31 2.20 5.82 -12.16
C LEU A 31 1.40 6.54 -13.23
N GLY A 32 0.83 7.71 -12.92
CA GLY A 32 -0.10 8.42 -13.79
C GLY A 32 -1.24 7.50 -14.26
N ASP A 33 -1.59 7.59 -15.53
CA ASP A 33 -2.68 6.77 -16.11
C ASP A 33 -2.28 5.32 -16.41
N LYS A 34 -1.02 4.95 -16.16
CA LYS A 34 -0.43 3.65 -16.53
C LYS A 34 -0.43 2.63 -15.39
N GLY A 35 -1.03 2.98 -14.26
CA GLY A 35 -1.06 2.11 -13.11
C GLY A 35 -2.12 2.50 -12.10
N ARG A 36 -2.24 1.67 -11.07
CA ARG A 36 -3.23 1.82 -10.00
C ARG A 36 -2.64 1.34 -8.69
N VAL A 37 -2.99 2.04 -7.62
CA VAL A 37 -2.77 1.59 -6.25
C VAL A 37 -4.12 1.25 -5.65
N LEU A 38 -4.22 0.08 -4.99
CA LEU A 38 -5.36 -0.30 -4.19
C LEU A 38 -4.89 -0.64 -2.79
N LEU A 39 -5.29 0.18 -1.83
CA LEU A 39 -5.03 -0.02 -0.42
C LEU A 39 -6.33 -0.31 0.31
N ARG A 40 -6.42 -1.46 0.98
CA ARG A 40 -7.63 -1.82 1.75
C ARG A 40 -7.32 -2.61 3.01
N LYS A 41 -8.13 -2.42 4.04
CA LYS A 41 -8.15 -3.29 5.21
C LYS A 41 -8.90 -4.58 4.89
N SER A 42 -8.46 -5.69 5.47
CA SER A 42 -9.24 -6.91 5.56
C SER A 42 -10.33 -6.73 6.62
N GLY A 43 -11.55 -7.22 6.34
CA GLY A 43 -12.68 -7.12 7.27
C GLY A 43 -12.69 -8.20 8.36
N THR A 44 -11.95 -9.29 8.17
CA THR A 44 -11.93 -10.45 9.07
C THR A 44 -10.59 -10.64 9.80
N GLU A 45 -9.53 -10.00 9.30
CA GLU A 45 -8.17 -10.15 9.83
C GLU A 45 -7.51 -8.78 9.98
N PRO A 46 -6.58 -8.60 10.93
CA PRO A 46 -5.83 -7.36 11.07
C PRO A 46 -4.71 -7.31 10.02
N VAL A 47 -5.10 -7.26 8.75
CA VAL A 47 -4.23 -7.21 7.58
C VAL A 47 -4.65 -6.07 6.65
N VAL A 48 -3.71 -5.24 6.23
CA VAL A 48 -3.85 -4.33 5.09
C VAL A 48 -3.34 -5.04 3.84
N ARG A 49 -4.12 -4.94 2.76
CA ARG A 49 -3.72 -5.42 1.43
C ARG A 49 -3.25 -4.21 0.63
N VAL A 50 -1.97 -4.21 0.29
CA VAL A 50 -1.32 -3.24 -0.58
C VAL A 50 -1.22 -3.87 -1.96
N MET A 51 -1.91 -3.32 -2.95
CA MET A 51 -1.85 -3.83 -4.33
C MET A 51 -1.44 -2.72 -5.28
N VAL A 52 -0.48 -3.03 -6.15
CA VAL A 52 -0.04 -2.11 -7.22
C VAL A 52 -0.09 -2.81 -8.57
N GLU A 53 -0.62 -2.10 -9.54
CA GLU A 53 -0.70 -2.47 -10.95
C GLU A 53 0.04 -1.42 -11.79
N ALA A 54 0.91 -1.86 -12.70
CA ALA A 54 1.64 -1.01 -13.62
C ALA A 54 2.14 -1.85 -14.81
N GLU A 55 2.54 -1.19 -15.90
CA GLU A 55 3.10 -1.84 -17.10
C GLU A 55 4.45 -2.52 -16.82
N GLN A 56 5.31 -1.89 -16.01
CA GLN A 56 6.65 -2.38 -15.72
C GLN A 56 6.70 -3.19 -14.43
N GLU A 57 7.20 -4.42 -14.51
CA GLU A 57 7.31 -5.32 -13.36
C GLU A 57 8.14 -4.71 -12.22
N LYS A 58 9.24 -4.02 -12.56
CA LYS A 58 10.08 -3.34 -11.57
C LYS A 58 9.28 -2.28 -10.78
N GLN A 59 8.48 -1.46 -11.47
CA GLN A 59 7.64 -0.44 -10.81
C GLN A 59 6.61 -1.09 -9.89
N VAL A 60 5.97 -2.18 -10.35
CA VAL A 60 5.01 -2.93 -9.54
C VAL A 60 5.65 -3.41 -8.22
N ILE A 61 6.84 -3.99 -8.30
CA ILE A 61 7.54 -4.54 -7.12
C ILE A 61 7.99 -3.41 -6.20
N ASP A 62 8.65 -2.39 -6.74
CA ASP A 62 9.22 -1.28 -5.97
C ASP A 62 8.11 -0.51 -5.25
N PHE A 63 7.03 -0.15 -5.94
CA PHE A 63 5.95 0.64 -5.37
C PHE A 63 5.10 -0.12 -4.37
N ALA A 64 4.77 -1.39 -4.65
CA ALA A 64 4.06 -2.22 -3.67
C ALA A 64 4.89 -2.37 -2.38
N THR A 65 6.21 -2.55 -2.52
CA THR A 65 7.13 -2.68 -1.37
C THR A 65 7.26 -1.37 -0.61
N LYS A 66 7.41 -0.23 -1.31
CA LYS A 66 7.46 1.11 -0.71
C LYS A 66 6.25 1.38 0.16
N ILE A 67 5.03 1.18 -0.37
CA ILE A 67 3.80 1.41 0.40
C ILE A 67 3.70 0.43 1.57
N ALA A 68 4.02 -0.86 1.35
CA ALA A 68 3.96 -1.86 2.41
C ALA A 68 4.88 -1.54 3.59
N GLN A 69 6.09 -1.04 3.34
CA GLN A 69 7.02 -0.61 4.38
C GLN A 69 6.48 0.56 5.20
N VAL A 70 5.85 1.54 4.55
CA VAL A 70 5.22 2.68 5.26
C VAL A 70 4.03 2.22 6.09
N VAL A 71 3.21 1.31 5.55
CA VAL A 71 2.12 0.70 6.33
C VAL A 71 2.68 -0.02 7.55
N GLU A 72 3.75 -0.80 7.39
CA GLU A 72 4.40 -1.52 8.50
C GLU A 72 4.93 -0.56 9.57
N SER A 73 5.52 0.58 9.19
CA SER A 73 6.09 1.53 10.16
C SER A 73 5.05 2.22 11.04
N VAL A 74 3.80 2.36 10.56
CA VAL A 74 2.69 2.98 11.31
C VAL A 74 1.75 1.96 11.97
N SER A 75 2.06 0.67 11.87
CA SER A 75 1.17 -0.44 12.27
C SER A 75 1.38 -0.98 13.69
N ASN A 76 2.26 -0.34 14.48
CA ASN A 76 2.57 -0.72 15.88
C ASN A 76 1.44 -0.44 16.87
#